data_AF-A0A1I7JHZ3-F1
#
_entry.id   AF-A0A1I7JHZ3-F1
#
_cell.length_a   1.000
_cell.length_b   1.000
_cell.length_c   1.000
_cell.angle_alpha   90.00
_cell.angle_beta   90.00
_cell.angle_gamma   90.00
#
_symmetry.space_group_name_H-M   'P 1'
#
loop_
_entity.id
_entity.type
_entity.pdbx_description
1 polymer ?
#
loop_
_entity_poly.entity_id
_entity_poly.type
_entity_poly.pdbx_seq_one_letter_code
_entity_poly.pdbx_strand_id
1 'polypeptide(L)'
;MNTFQPGDYYEDCFFHPCLCVAVDGEGGLTGISLIDGSSPRSCDIVRCGVRKLTLDEVILWKKKGPQNADHPWTPLPDKQWWWPRPVEGLNPAIALEFLFESSLNYLRNFAKAQLGDRIIGWYAAAGNFNDTGPGSPAEVSYQVRGSAASGSVRVEAVKEGRLWPIQSIHLTLEGRNEPLVFEGEKVRGCGRAG
;
A
#
# COMPACT_ATOMS: atom_id res chain seq x y z
N MET A 1 -1.80 24.91 28.19
CA MET A 1 -1.30 23.81 27.35
C MET A 1 -2.47 22.88 27.08
N ASN A 2 -2.74 22.51 25.83
CA ASN A 2 -3.79 21.54 25.53
C ASN A 2 -3.32 20.16 25.98
N THR A 3 -3.84 19.70 27.12
CA THR A 3 -3.53 18.38 27.67
C THR A 3 -4.20 17.29 26.84
N PHE A 4 -3.47 16.19 26.60
CA PHE A 4 -4.02 14.96 26.01
C PHE A 4 -4.48 14.01 27.12
N GLN A 5 -5.53 13.24 26.84
CA GLN A 5 -6.02 12.17 27.69
C GLN A 5 -6.57 11.02 26.83
N PRO A 6 -6.70 9.79 27.40
CA PRO A 6 -7.39 8.70 26.72
C PRO A 6 -8.78 9.13 26.23
N GLY A 7 -9.11 8.78 24.99
CA GLY A 7 -10.33 9.21 24.30
C GLY A 7 -10.15 10.43 23.39
N ASP A 8 -9.07 11.19 23.53
CA ASP A 8 -8.74 12.26 22.59
C ASP A 8 -8.30 11.70 21.22
N TYR A 9 -8.45 12.52 20.19
CA TYR A 9 -7.92 12.25 18.86
C TYR A 9 -6.66 13.05 18.59
N TYR A 10 -5.70 12.45 17.88
CA TYR A 10 -4.48 13.14 17.48
C TYR A 10 -3.98 12.70 16.11
N GLU A 11 -3.24 13.58 15.45
CA GLU A 11 -2.41 13.26 14.30
C GLU A 11 -1.06 12.75 14.81
N ASP A 12 -0.64 11.57 14.35
CA ASP A 12 0.68 11.03 14.64
C ASP A 12 1.74 11.46 13.61
N CYS A 13 3.00 11.08 13.84
CA CYS A 13 4.11 11.45 12.95
C CYS A 13 4.05 10.85 11.54
N PHE A 14 3.12 9.93 11.28
CA PHE A 14 2.80 9.40 9.95
C PHE A 14 1.50 9.97 9.39
N PHE A 15 1.00 11.05 10.01
CA PHE A 15 -0.22 11.75 9.67
C PHE A 15 -1.48 10.91 9.80
N HIS A 16 -1.47 9.81 10.57
CA HIS A 16 -2.69 9.04 10.83
C HIS A 16 -3.54 9.76 11.89
N PRO A 17 -4.86 9.93 11.68
CA PRO A 17 -5.76 10.20 12.79
C PRO A 17 -5.79 8.98 13.72
N CYS A 18 -5.44 9.18 14.98
CA CYS A 18 -5.34 8.15 16.00
C CYS A 18 -6.28 8.45 17.17
N LEU A 19 -6.85 7.39 17.75
CA LEU A 19 -7.51 7.43 19.06
C LEU A 19 -6.45 7.23 20.14
N CYS A 20 -6.31 8.20 21.05
CA CYS A 20 -5.43 8.06 22.22
C CYS A 20 -6.03 7.07 23.21
N VAL A 21 -5.23 6.08 23.61
CA VAL A 21 -5.60 5.06 24.61
C VAL A 21 -4.80 5.18 25.89
N ALA A 22 -3.61 5.79 25.86
CA ALA A 22 -2.81 6.08 27.04
C ALA A 22 -1.94 7.33 26.84
N VAL A 23 -1.67 8.02 27.95
CA VAL A 23 -0.72 9.14 28.04
C VAL A 23 0.18 8.87 29.25
N ASP A 24 1.49 8.91 29.07
CA ASP A 24 2.46 8.77 30.16
C ASP A 24 2.79 10.11 30.83
N GLY A 25 3.56 10.05 31.93
CA GLY A 25 3.93 11.24 32.71
C GLY A 25 4.94 12.17 32.02
N GLU A 26 5.57 11.73 30.93
CA GLU A 26 6.56 12.51 30.17
C GLU A 26 5.98 13.12 28.89
N GLY A 27 4.72 12.82 28.57
CA GLY A 27 4.03 13.31 27.38
C GLY A 27 4.07 12.36 26.19
N GLY A 28 4.42 11.09 26.40
CA GLY A 28 4.25 10.02 25.43
C GLY A 28 2.78 9.63 25.29
N LEU A 29 2.34 9.57 24.05
CA LEU A 29 1.02 9.13 23.62
C LEU A 29 1.12 7.71 23.08
N THR A 30 0.16 6.87 23.46
CA THR A 30 -0.13 5.60 22.79
C THR A 30 -1.52 5.68 22.20
N GLY A 31 -1.65 5.29 20.93
CA GLY A 31 -2.94 5.29 20.24
C GLY A 31 -3.14 4.16 19.25
N ILE A 32 -4.33 4.16 18.66
CA ILE A 32 -4.77 3.24 17.61
C ILE A 32 -5.10 4.07 16.37
N SER A 33 -4.54 3.70 15.24
CA SER A 33 -4.84 4.33 13.95
C SER A 33 -6.30 4.10 13.56
N LEU A 34 -7.02 5.17 13.25
CA LEU A 34 -8.42 5.12 12.80
C LEU A 34 -8.57 4.85 11.30
N ILE A 35 -7.43 4.69 10.61
CA ILE A 35 -7.36 4.36 9.18
C ILE A 35 -7.32 2.85 8.97
N ASP A 36 -6.38 2.18 9.62
CA ASP A 36 -6.05 0.76 9.39
C ASP A 36 -6.10 -0.10 10.67
N GLY A 37 -6.38 0.50 11.83
CA GLY A 37 -6.41 -0.20 13.12
C GLY A 37 -5.04 -0.53 13.69
N SER A 38 -3.93 -0.09 13.07
CA SER A 38 -2.58 -0.36 13.59
C SER A 38 -2.38 0.20 15.00
N SER A 39 -1.71 -0.58 15.86
CA SER A 39 -1.45 -0.29 17.28
C SER A 39 -0.22 -1.08 17.74
N PRO A 40 0.63 -0.55 18.65
CA PRO A 40 0.55 0.79 19.22
C PRO A 40 1.09 1.86 18.26
N ARG A 41 0.39 2.99 18.16
CA ARG A 41 0.88 4.22 17.52
C ARG A 41 1.48 5.10 18.61
N SER A 42 2.80 5.04 18.77
CA SER A 42 3.52 5.80 19.79
C SER A 42 4.04 7.13 19.25
N CYS A 43 3.76 8.23 19.95
CA CYS A 43 4.27 9.57 19.62
C CYS A 43 4.51 10.38 20.89
N ASP A 44 5.26 11.46 20.79
CA ASP A 44 5.56 12.36 21.91
C ASP A 44 4.99 13.75 21.64
N ILE A 45 4.32 14.34 22.64
CA ILE A 45 3.65 15.65 22.54
C ILE A 45 4.61 16.77 22.09
N VAL A 46 5.86 16.72 22.55
CA VAL A 46 6.86 17.76 22.32
C VAL A 46 7.70 17.47 21.08
N ARG A 47 8.08 16.20 20.87
CA ARG A 47 9.08 15.81 19.86
C ARG A 47 8.47 15.43 18.51
N CYS A 48 7.24 14.93 18.50
CA CYS A 48 6.60 14.43 17.28
C CYS A 48 5.69 15.46 16.60
N GLY A 49 5.54 16.65 17.17
CA GLY A 49 4.66 17.69 16.61
C GLY A 49 3.20 17.26 16.53
N VAL A 50 2.78 16.34 17.40
CA VAL A 50 1.41 15.78 17.38
C VAL A 50 0.39 16.89 17.56
N ARG A 51 -0.67 16.78 16.76
CA ARG A 51 -1.76 17.76 16.74
C ARG A 51 -3.03 17.12 17.27
N LYS A 52 -3.67 17.75 18.25
CA LYS A 52 -5.00 17.32 18.70
C LYS A 52 -6.01 17.55 17.58
N LEU A 53 -6.86 16.55 17.34
CA LEU A 53 -7.91 16.57 16.32
C LEU A 53 -9.28 16.63 16.98
N THR A 54 -10.22 17.30 16.31
CA THR A 54 -11.65 17.17 16.58
C THR A 54 -12.20 15.91 15.90
N LEU A 55 -13.38 15.44 16.34
CA LEU A 55 -14.06 14.32 15.69
C LEU A 55 -14.38 14.63 14.21
N ASP A 56 -14.80 15.86 13.91
CA ASP A 56 -15.09 16.28 12.54
C ASP A 56 -13.84 16.26 11.65
N GLU A 57 -12.70 16.69 12.18
CA GLU A 57 -11.42 16.57 11.48
C GLU A 57 -11.03 15.11 11.26
N VAL A 58 -11.18 14.24 12.26
CA VAL A 58 -10.92 12.80 12.10
C VAL A 58 -11.77 12.21 10.98
N ILE A 59 -13.07 12.50 10.96
CA ILE A 59 -13.99 12.01 9.93
C ILE A 59 -13.59 12.56 8.55
N LEU A 60 -13.23 13.84 8.48
CA LEU A 60 -12.79 14.48 7.25
C LEU A 60 -11.47 13.89 6.75
N TRP A 61 -10.50 13.68 7.62
CA TRP A 61 -9.18 13.15 7.29
C TRP A 61 -9.24 11.69 6.90
N LYS A 62 -10.06 10.92 7.63
CA LYS A 62 -10.43 9.56 7.24
C LYS A 62 -11.07 9.53 5.85
N LYS A 63 -11.52 10.64 5.25
CA LYS A 63 -12.03 10.73 3.86
C LYS A 63 -11.11 11.44 2.87
N LYS A 64 -10.34 12.43 3.29
CA LYS A 64 -9.61 13.36 2.39
C LYS A 64 -8.12 13.51 2.71
N GLY A 65 -7.62 12.86 3.76
CA GLY A 65 -6.27 13.07 4.27
C GLY A 65 -6.11 14.32 5.13
N PRO A 66 -4.92 14.49 5.74
CA PRO A 66 -4.52 15.72 6.42
C PRO A 66 -4.59 16.91 5.46
N GLN A 67 -5.22 18.00 5.91
CA GLN A 67 -5.44 19.19 5.09
C GLN A 67 -4.23 20.14 5.05
N ASN A 68 -3.22 19.92 5.91
CA ASN A 68 -1.99 20.71 5.98
C ASN A 68 -0.80 19.94 5.39
N ALA A 69 -0.94 19.47 4.14
CA ALA A 69 0.09 18.67 3.45
C ALA A 69 1.36 19.48 3.07
N ASP A 70 1.39 20.80 3.30
CA ASP A 70 2.55 21.66 3.08
C ASP A 70 3.58 21.58 4.23
N HIS A 71 3.72 20.41 4.85
CA HIS A 71 4.71 20.16 5.89
C HIS A 71 5.99 19.57 5.28
N PRO A 72 7.20 19.98 5.70
CA PRO A 72 8.45 19.45 5.16
C PRO A 72 8.65 17.95 5.39
N TRP A 73 7.84 17.35 6.28
CA TRP A 73 7.83 15.93 6.60
C TRP A 73 6.68 15.15 5.93
N THR A 74 5.89 15.80 5.07
CA THR A 74 4.85 15.12 4.29
C THR A 74 5.48 13.99 3.47
N PRO A 75 4.99 12.73 3.58
CA PRO A 75 5.52 11.62 2.81
C PRO A 75 5.40 11.89 1.31
N LEU A 76 6.29 11.29 0.51
CA LEU A 76 6.13 11.27 -0.94
C LEU A 76 4.72 10.78 -1.32
N PRO A 77 4.13 11.26 -2.43
CA PRO A 77 2.79 10.88 -2.88
C PRO A 77 2.43 9.40 -2.77
N ASP A 78 3.36 8.51 -3.14
CA ASP A 78 3.23 7.05 -3.12
C ASP A 78 3.24 6.43 -1.71
N LYS A 79 3.61 7.21 -0.69
CA LYS A 79 3.67 6.82 0.73
C LYS A 79 2.58 7.47 1.58
N GLN A 80 1.75 8.31 0.98
CA GLN A 80 0.63 8.93 1.66
C GLN A 80 -0.54 7.94 1.70
N TRP A 81 -0.95 7.51 2.90
CA TRP A 81 -2.17 6.69 3.05
C TRP A 81 -3.43 7.42 2.53
N TRP A 82 -3.34 8.73 2.30
CA TRP A 82 -4.40 9.62 1.84
C TRP A 82 -4.25 10.14 0.39
N TRP A 83 -3.27 9.64 -0.39
CA TRP A 83 -3.17 9.92 -1.82
C TRP A 83 -4.52 9.63 -2.52
N PRO A 84 -4.91 10.40 -3.57
CA PRO A 84 -6.31 10.68 -3.87
C PRO A 84 -7.10 9.39 -4.03
N ARG A 85 -8.32 9.42 -3.48
CA ARG A 85 -9.30 8.35 -3.58
C ARG A 85 -10.16 8.61 -4.82
N PRO A 86 -9.84 8.02 -5.99
CA PRO A 86 -10.77 8.07 -7.10
C PRO A 86 -12.06 7.30 -6.77
N VAL A 87 -12.03 6.29 -5.87
CA VAL A 87 -13.19 5.46 -5.53
C VAL A 87 -13.13 4.95 -4.09
N GLU A 88 -14.31 4.73 -3.50
CA GLU A 88 -14.51 3.99 -2.25
C GLU A 88 -13.92 2.56 -2.39
N GLY A 89 -12.83 2.26 -1.68
CA GLY A 89 -12.52 0.88 -1.32
C GLY A 89 -11.09 0.33 -1.45
N LEU A 90 -10.10 0.98 -2.07
CA LEU A 90 -8.73 0.47 -2.04
C LEU A 90 -7.68 1.57 -2.25
N ASN A 91 -6.64 1.57 -1.42
CA ASN A 91 -5.43 2.38 -1.66
C ASN A 91 -4.69 1.79 -2.88
N PRO A 92 -4.42 2.58 -3.94
CA PRO A 92 -3.66 2.13 -5.11
C PRO A 92 -2.32 1.49 -4.75
N ALA A 93 -1.61 2.03 -3.76
CA ALA A 93 -0.34 1.46 -3.30
C ALA A 93 -0.54 0.05 -2.72
N ILE A 94 -1.58 -0.14 -1.91
CA ILE A 94 -1.94 -1.46 -1.36
C ILE A 94 -2.34 -2.42 -2.48
N ALA A 95 -3.13 -1.96 -3.45
CA ALA A 95 -3.55 -2.79 -4.58
C ALA A 95 -2.35 -3.24 -5.43
N LEU A 96 -1.44 -2.31 -5.75
CA LEU A 96 -0.23 -2.57 -6.51
C LEU A 96 0.74 -3.48 -5.75
N GLU A 97 0.84 -3.32 -4.43
CA GLU A 97 1.63 -4.20 -3.56
C GLU A 97 1.07 -5.62 -3.49
N PHE A 98 -0.25 -5.76 -3.37
CA PHE A 98 -0.90 -7.06 -3.47
C PHE A 98 -0.67 -7.72 -4.84
N LEU A 99 -0.75 -6.95 -5.92
CA LEU A 99 -0.48 -7.46 -7.27
C LEU A 99 0.97 -7.94 -7.39
N PHE A 100 1.94 -7.14 -6.93
CA PHE A 100 3.35 -7.49 -6.91
C PHE A 100 3.63 -8.77 -6.11
N GLU A 101 3.15 -8.87 -4.88
CA GLU A 101 3.40 -10.05 -4.03
C GLU A 101 2.71 -11.31 -4.58
N SER A 102 1.47 -11.16 -5.06
CA SER A 102 0.72 -12.28 -5.64
C SER A 102 1.39 -12.79 -6.92
N SER A 103 1.81 -11.89 -7.80
CA SER A 103 2.48 -12.25 -9.05
C SER A 103 3.88 -12.81 -8.81
N LEU A 104 4.64 -12.28 -7.85
CA LEU A 104 5.97 -12.78 -7.50
C LEU A 104 5.89 -14.20 -6.90
N ASN A 105 4.91 -14.46 -6.03
CA ASN A 105 4.66 -15.81 -5.51
C ASN A 105 4.26 -16.78 -6.61
N TYR A 106 3.47 -16.33 -7.58
CA TYR A 106 3.14 -17.15 -8.74
C TYR A 106 4.38 -17.45 -9.60
N LEU A 107 5.17 -16.42 -9.91
CA LEU A 107 6.40 -16.50 -10.70
C LEU A 107 7.43 -17.46 -10.08
N ARG A 108 7.54 -17.48 -8.75
CA ARG A 108 8.44 -18.39 -8.01
C ARG A 108 8.19 -19.87 -8.31
N ASN A 109 6.94 -20.23 -8.58
CA ASN A 109 6.57 -21.60 -8.93
C ASN A 109 6.70 -21.85 -10.43
N PHE A 110 6.16 -20.93 -11.25
CA PHE A 110 6.04 -21.13 -12.69
C PHE A 110 7.36 -20.95 -13.45
N ALA A 111 8.14 -19.92 -13.13
CA ALA A 111 9.35 -19.56 -13.85
C ALA A 111 10.63 -20.14 -13.21
N LYS A 112 10.49 -21.12 -12.31
CA LYS A 112 11.63 -21.72 -11.60
C LYS A 112 12.64 -22.34 -12.56
N ALA A 113 12.18 -22.96 -13.65
CA ALA A 113 13.07 -23.55 -14.65
C ALA A 113 13.92 -22.50 -15.40
N GLN A 114 13.45 -21.25 -15.49
CA GLN A 114 14.09 -20.18 -16.23
C GLN A 114 14.92 -19.26 -15.33
N LEU A 115 14.41 -18.93 -14.15
CA LEU A 115 15.08 -18.03 -13.20
C LEU A 115 15.95 -18.77 -12.19
N GLY A 116 15.72 -20.07 -11.96
CA GLY A 116 16.41 -20.86 -10.94
C GLY A 116 15.80 -20.69 -9.55
N ASP A 117 16.63 -20.83 -8.51
CA ASP A 117 16.23 -20.67 -7.12
C ASP A 117 16.39 -19.21 -6.63
N ARG A 118 15.88 -18.94 -5.41
CA ARG A 118 16.02 -17.66 -4.71
C ARG A 118 15.53 -16.45 -5.53
N ILE A 119 14.37 -16.61 -6.17
CA ILE A 119 13.75 -15.56 -6.97
C ILE A 119 13.31 -14.40 -6.05
N ILE A 120 13.96 -13.25 -6.25
CA ILE A 120 13.65 -11.97 -5.61
C ILE A 120 13.13 -10.99 -6.67
N GLY A 121 12.30 -10.05 -6.25
CA GLY A 121 11.79 -8.98 -7.11
C GLY A 121 11.83 -7.63 -6.41
N TRP A 122 11.88 -6.55 -7.19
CA TRP A 122 11.84 -5.17 -6.71
C TRP A 122 11.22 -4.25 -7.76
N TYR A 123 10.54 -3.19 -7.33
CA TYR A 123 9.86 -2.27 -8.23
C TYR A 123 10.82 -1.62 -9.23
N ALA A 124 10.40 -1.59 -10.49
CA ALA A 124 11.10 -0.90 -11.56
C ALA A 124 10.54 0.51 -11.78
N ALA A 125 9.24 0.69 -11.57
CA ALA A 125 8.50 1.95 -11.70
C ALA A 125 7.21 1.91 -10.87
N ALA A 126 6.59 3.08 -10.65
CA ALA A 126 5.24 3.16 -10.13
C ALA A 126 4.27 2.45 -11.09
N GLY A 127 3.46 1.53 -10.57
CA GLY A 127 2.43 0.85 -11.36
C GLY A 127 1.30 1.81 -11.78
N ASN A 128 0.50 1.38 -12.76
CA ASN A 128 -0.71 2.08 -13.15
C ASN A 128 -1.91 1.48 -12.43
N PHE A 129 -2.74 2.32 -11.83
CA PHE A 129 -3.96 1.87 -11.15
C PHE A 129 -5.09 2.86 -11.43
N ASN A 130 -6.17 2.38 -12.03
CA ASN A 130 -7.33 3.21 -12.33
C ASN A 130 -8.61 2.49 -11.94
N ASP A 131 -9.09 2.74 -10.72
CA ASP A 131 -10.39 2.27 -10.27
C ASP A 131 -11.48 3.26 -10.69
N THR A 132 -12.41 2.82 -11.52
CA THR A 132 -13.62 3.52 -11.97
C THR A 132 -14.84 2.60 -11.89
N GLY A 133 -14.67 1.38 -11.36
CA GLY A 133 -15.70 0.35 -11.28
C GLY A 133 -15.25 -1.03 -11.79
N PRO A 134 -16.17 -2.00 -11.90
CA PRO A 134 -15.88 -3.29 -12.51
C PRO A 134 -15.26 -3.15 -13.90
N GLY A 135 -14.23 -3.94 -14.21
CA GLY A 135 -13.49 -3.85 -15.47
C GLY A 135 -12.31 -2.87 -15.45
N SER A 136 -12.11 -2.14 -14.36
CA SER A 136 -10.97 -1.26 -14.17
C SER A 136 -9.62 -1.98 -14.29
N PRO A 137 -8.64 -1.42 -15.02
CA PRO A 137 -7.32 -2.02 -15.15
C PRO A 137 -6.37 -1.60 -14.03
N ALA A 138 -5.48 -2.52 -13.67
CA ALA A 138 -4.31 -2.27 -12.87
C ALA A 138 -3.09 -2.97 -13.50
N GLU A 139 -1.94 -2.32 -13.40
CA GLU A 139 -0.68 -2.82 -13.95
C GLU A 139 0.46 -2.54 -12.98
N VAL A 140 1.33 -3.53 -12.79
CA VAL A 140 2.59 -3.35 -12.05
C VAL A 140 3.76 -3.88 -12.87
N SER A 141 4.88 -3.16 -12.81
CA SER A 141 6.13 -3.56 -13.44
C SER A 141 7.27 -3.61 -12.42
N TYR A 142 7.99 -4.72 -12.40
CA TYR A 142 9.09 -4.96 -11.47
C TYR A 142 10.24 -5.73 -12.12
N GLN A 143 11.42 -5.61 -11.55
CA GLN A 143 12.58 -6.43 -11.92
C GLN A 143 12.58 -7.70 -11.08
N VAL A 144 13.14 -8.77 -11.65
CA VAL A 144 13.35 -10.04 -10.96
C VAL A 144 14.75 -10.58 -11.18
N ARG A 145 15.24 -11.31 -10.19
CA ARG A 145 16.49 -12.04 -10.28
C ARG A 145 16.36 -13.36 -9.54
N GLY A 146 16.71 -14.44 -10.23
CA GLY A 146 16.97 -15.73 -9.62
C GLY A 146 18.43 -16.13 -9.77
N SER A 147 18.76 -17.37 -9.36
CA SER A 147 20.13 -17.89 -9.42
C SER A 147 20.64 -18.13 -10.83
N ALA A 148 19.76 -18.31 -11.82
CA ALA A 148 20.10 -18.65 -13.20
C ALA A 148 19.96 -17.47 -14.17
N ALA A 149 19.02 -16.55 -13.92
CA ALA A 149 18.74 -15.43 -14.81
C ALA A 149 18.08 -14.24 -14.09
N SER A 150 18.08 -13.10 -14.77
CA SER A 150 17.38 -11.86 -14.41
C SER A 150 16.44 -11.44 -15.55
N GLY A 151 15.48 -10.58 -15.22
CA GLY A 151 14.53 -10.07 -16.20
C GLY A 151 13.59 -9.02 -15.62
N SER A 152 12.73 -8.50 -16.49
CA SER A 152 11.63 -7.64 -16.11
C SER A 152 10.31 -8.41 -16.15
N VAL A 153 9.38 -8.01 -15.28
CA VAL A 153 8.04 -8.56 -15.21
C VAL A 153 7.03 -7.44 -15.33
N ARG A 154 6.04 -7.64 -16.19
CA ARG A 154 4.84 -6.81 -16.30
C ARG A 154 3.62 -7.66 -15.97
N VAL A 155 2.75 -7.14 -15.12
CA VAL A 155 1.56 -7.85 -14.64
C VAL A 155 0.35 -6.99 -14.91
N GLU A 156 -0.68 -7.58 -15.47
CA GLU A 156 -1.95 -6.91 -15.74
C GLU A 156 -3.06 -7.58 -14.93
N ALA A 157 -3.93 -6.77 -14.34
CA ALA A 157 -5.08 -7.21 -13.56
C ALA A 157 -6.31 -6.37 -13.91
N VAL A 158 -7.48 -6.98 -13.75
CA VAL A 158 -8.78 -6.33 -14.05
C VAL A 158 -9.71 -6.50 -12.87
N LYS A 159 -10.39 -5.42 -12.46
CA LYS A 159 -11.28 -5.43 -11.29
C LYS A 159 -12.52 -6.29 -11.53
N GLU A 160 -12.76 -7.23 -10.61
CA GLU A 160 -13.95 -8.08 -10.55
C GLU A 160 -14.58 -7.99 -9.15
N GLY A 161 -15.65 -7.21 -9.04
CA GLY A 161 -16.27 -6.91 -7.74
C GLY A 161 -15.31 -6.14 -6.83
N ARG A 162 -14.82 -6.79 -5.77
CA ARG A 162 -13.82 -6.24 -4.83
C ARG A 162 -12.41 -6.79 -5.06
N LEU A 163 -12.22 -7.66 -6.05
CA LEU A 163 -10.96 -8.35 -6.30
C LEU A 163 -10.29 -7.80 -7.55
N TRP A 164 -8.97 -7.99 -7.62
CA TRP A 164 -8.13 -7.65 -8.77
C TRP A 164 -7.43 -8.91 -9.29
N PRO A 165 -8.17 -9.84 -9.93
CA PRO A 165 -7.57 -11.02 -10.52
C PRO A 165 -6.53 -10.65 -11.57
N ILE A 166 -5.35 -11.28 -11.47
CA ILE A 166 -4.29 -11.21 -12.47
C ILE A 166 -4.81 -11.85 -13.75
N GLN A 167 -4.72 -11.11 -14.86
CA GLN A 167 -5.06 -11.56 -16.20
C GLN A 167 -3.82 -12.15 -16.88
N SER A 168 -2.69 -11.47 -16.77
CA SER A 168 -1.45 -11.87 -17.42
C SER A 168 -0.21 -11.51 -16.60
N ILE A 169 0.84 -12.32 -16.77
CA ILE A 169 2.20 -12.05 -16.29
C ILE A 169 3.14 -12.23 -17.47
N HIS A 170 3.86 -11.17 -17.83
CA HIS A 170 4.84 -11.16 -18.91
C HIS A 170 6.23 -11.09 -18.29
N LEU A 171 7.01 -12.17 -18.40
CA LEU A 171 8.41 -12.22 -17.96
C LEU A 171 9.34 -12.07 -19.17
N THR A 172 10.08 -10.98 -19.24
CA THR A 172 11.13 -10.76 -20.24
C THR A 172 12.49 -11.01 -19.61
N LEU A 173 13.15 -12.11 -19.97
CA LEU A 173 14.50 -12.40 -19.51
C LEU A 173 15.51 -11.49 -20.20
N GLU A 174 16.56 -11.09 -19.49
CA GLU A 174 17.66 -10.33 -20.07
C GLU A 174 18.29 -11.10 -21.23
N GLY A 175 18.51 -10.42 -22.37
CA GLY A 175 19.03 -11.03 -23.58
C GLY A 175 18.00 -11.82 -24.41
N ARG A 176 16.71 -11.82 -24.03
CA ARG A 176 15.61 -12.34 -24.86
C ARG A 176 14.70 -11.21 -25.32
N ASN A 177 14.29 -11.26 -26.59
CA ASN A 177 13.37 -10.28 -27.17
C ASN A 177 11.89 -10.65 -26.95
N GLU A 178 11.59 -11.93 -26.73
CA GLU A 178 10.21 -12.40 -26.55
C GLU A 178 9.92 -12.68 -25.07
N PRO A 179 8.84 -12.09 -24.52
CA PRO A 179 8.42 -12.37 -23.16
C PRO A 179 7.84 -13.78 -23.06
N LEU A 180 8.15 -14.45 -21.96
CA LEU A 180 7.39 -15.60 -21.50
C LEU A 180 6.05 -15.07 -20.95
N VAL A 181 4.99 -15.27 -21.72
CA VAL A 181 3.66 -14.86 -21.34
C VAL A 181 2.99 -15.99 -20.60
N PHE A 182 2.54 -15.68 -19.39
CA PHE A 182 1.62 -16.52 -18.66
C PHE A 182 0.25 -15.84 -18.65
N GLU A 183 -0.69 -16.45 -19.37
CA GLU A 183 -2.12 -16.14 -19.29
C GLU A 183 -2.76 -17.17 -18.36
N GLY A 184 -3.26 -16.73 -17.21
CA GLY A 184 -3.72 -17.63 -16.16
C GLY A 184 -5.23 -17.69 -16.01
N GLU A 185 -5.74 -18.86 -15.60
CA GLU A 185 -6.99 -18.93 -14.83
C GLU A 185 -6.92 -17.91 -13.69
N LYS A 186 -7.91 -17.02 -13.60
CA LYS A 186 -8.01 -15.91 -12.64
C LYS A 186 -7.38 -16.28 -11.29
N VAL A 187 -6.14 -15.82 -11.05
CA VAL A 187 -5.51 -15.98 -9.74
C VAL A 187 -6.29 -15.10 -8.79
N ARG A 188 -7.18 -15.70 -8.00
CA ARG A 188 -7.97 -14.96 -7.01
C ARG A 188 -7.01 -14.41 -5.97
N GLY A 189 -6.75 -13.10 -6.02
CA GLY A 189 -6.21 -12.39 -4.87
C GLY A 189 -7.16 -12.65 -3.70
N CYS A 190 -6.68 -13.28 -2.63
CA CYS A 190 -7.46 -13.47 -1.41
C CYS A 190 -7.63 -12.11 -0.70
N GLY A 191 -8.53 -11.28 -1.19
CA GLY A 191 -8.97 -10.07 -0.52
C GLY A 191 -10.12 -10.36 0.44
N ARG A 192 -9.85 -10.74 1.68
CA ARG A 192 -10.81 -10.48 2.76
C ARG A 192 -10.76 -8.99 3.07
N ALA A 193 -11.70 -8.23 2.51
CA ALA A 193 -12.02 -6.91 3.02
C ALA A 193 -12.89 -7.10 4.27
N GLY A 194 -12.29 -6.87 5.44
CA GLY A 194 -13.04 -6.49 6.65
C GLY A 194 -13.59 -5.08 6.53
#